data_AF-A0A950KNJ2-F1
#
_entry.id   AF-A0A950KNJ2-F1
#
_cell.length_a   1.000
_cell.length_b   1.000
_cell.length_c   1.000
_cell.angle_alpha   90.00
_cell.angle_beta   90.00
_cell.angle_gamma   90.00
#
_symmetry.space_group_name_H-M   'P 1'
#
loop_
_entity.id
_entity.type
_entity.pdbx_description
1 polymer ?
#
loop_
_entity_poly.entity_id
_entity_poly.type
_entity_poly.pdbx_seq_one_letter_code
_entity_poly.pdbx_strand_id
1 'polypeptide(L)'
;FWRHEERASAAWRAQIEEEKLRGAAITSFALHDDSDRPAETEEVLRIWRAAGCVREEREGGPRDGAYAVRDGNAWWAWDDRNGANSNQGDLTVGYSVGEEVSLMLDPTPLLGALRFTPTGRGRVAGRETMTADAVPRLRDERRPSPAFELHQLGSGGDRYGLQVDAERGVLLEVVATRDGEPFHRITTERIAFDDPIDPERLRFVPPAGEEVRSAWGQHRLRHVPLPEAQQLAPFTVLVPERIPADWRSRYTFVEPSQRPPHAACVLINYHSDDGHESVSLSEYAAGEQPDQYDLMIKHDEWQTITRNGTDVRARAPGGQAQAYIERDGTFVFVSSDTLTAEQLAGLAAGLKPAPNTSSV
;
A
#
# COMPACT_ATOMS: atom_id res chain seq x y z
N PHE A 1 5.35 12.09 -15.08
CA PHE A 1 5.46 12.22 -13.62
C PHE A 1 6.92 12.42 -13.29
N TRP A 2 7.20 13.34 -12.38
CA TRP A 2 8.50 13.51 -11.76
C TRP A 2 8.29 13.60 -10.25
N ARG A 3 9.17 12.96 -9.47
CA ARG A 3 9.14 12.98 -8.01
C ARG A 3 10.55 13.01 -7.46
N HIS A 4 10.78 13.85 -6.46
CA HIS A 4 11.98 13.79 -5.63
C HIS A 4 11.66 13.00 -4.36
N GLU A 5 12.21 11.80 -4.22
CA GLU A 5 11.79 10.83 -3.19
C GLU A 5 12.06 11.33 -1.76
N GLU A 6 13.25 11.89 -1.53
CA GLU A 6 13.60 12.42 -0.20
C GLU A 6 12.70 13.59 0.22
N ARG A 7 12.51 14.58 -0.68
CA ARG A 7 11.63 15.73 -0.41
C ARG A 7 10.18 15.31 -0.25
N ALA A 8 9.70 14.36 -1.04
CA ALA A 8 8.34 13.82 -0.91
C ALA A 8 8.13 13.12 0.44
N SER A 9 9.11 12.30 0.87
CA SER A 9 9.12 11.67 2.19
C SER A 9 9.16 12.70 3.32
N ALA A 10 10.00 13.74 3.20
CA ALA A 10 10.09 14.82 4.17
C ALA A 10 8.78 15.62 4.26
N ALA A 11 8.16 15.94 3.13
CA ALA A 11 6.89 16.64 3.07
C ALA A 11 5.76 15.84 3.74
N TRP A 12 5.68 14.54 3.46
CA TRP A 12 4.72 13.64 4.08
C TRP A 12 4.91 13.55 5.60
N ARG A 13 6.14 13.35 6.07
CA ARG A 13 6.47 13.31 7.51
C ARG A 13 6.09 14.61 8.21
N ALA A 14 6.39 15.75 7.59
CA ALA A 14 6.05 17.04 8.17
C ALA A 14 4.52 17.25 8.24
N GLN A 15 3.76 16.80 7.24
CA GLN A 15 2.29 16.79 7.33
C GLN A 15 1.79 15.92 8.49
N ILE A 16 2.32 14.70 8.65
CA ILE A 16 1.94 13.83 9.76
C ILE A 16 2.20 14.51 11.10
N GLU A 17 3.37 15.11 11.29
CA GLU A 17 3.72 15.81 12.53
C GLU A 17 2.79 17.02 12.78
N GLU A 18 2.48 17.81 11.76
CA GLU A 18 1.49 18.89 11.87
C GLU A 18 0.10 18.37 12.24
N GLU A 19 -0.32 17.24 11.68
CA GLU A 19 -1.61 16.62 11.99
C GLU A 19 -1.63 16.05 13.42
N LYS A 20 -0.53 15.43 13.88
CA LYS A 20 -0.36 14.99 15.28
C LYS A 20 -0.44 16.16 16.25
N LEU A 21 0.24 17.27 15.97
CA LEU A 21 0.16 18.51 16.77
C LEU A 21 -1.26 19.08 16.85
N ARG A 22 -2.11 18.78 15.86
CA ARG A 22 -3.53 19.15 15.83
C ARG A 22 -4.46 18.06 16.41
N GLY A 23 -3.90 17.07 17.12
CA GLY A 23 -4.66 16.04 17.85
C GLY A 23 -5.09 14.85 17.01
N ALA A 24 -4.54 14.66 15.80
CA ALA A 24 -4.83 13.48 15.00
C ALA A 24 -4.04 12.25 15.51
N ALA A 25 -4.75 11.13 15.73
CA ALA A 25 -4.12 9.83 15.84
C ALA A 25 -3.87 9.28 14.43
N ILE A 26 -2.63 9.35 13.96
CA ILE A 26 -2.22 8.86 12.64
C ILE A 26 -1.19 7.75 12.84
N THR A 27 -1.55 6.55 12.43
CA THR A 27 -0.62 5.44 12.25
C THR A 27 -0.10 5.51 10.83
N SER A 28 1.14 5.98 10.66
CA SER A 28 1.80 6.00 9.36
C SER A 28 2.65 4.76 9.19
N PHE A 29 2.36 3.95 8.17
CA PHE A 29 3.28 2.94 7.67
C PHE A 29 4.07 3.55 6.52
N ALA A 30 5.36 3.76 6.71
CA ALA A 30 6.26 4.13 5.63
C ALA A 30 7.05 2.88 5.23
N LEU A 31 6.80 2.36 4.02
CA LEU A 31 7.70 1.43 3.36
C LEU A 31 8.88 2.26 2.85
N HIS A 32 9.90 2.44 3.67
CA HIS A 32 11.17 3.00 3.20
C HIS A 32 11.99 1.86 2.61
N ASP A 33 12.05 1.75 1.29
CA ASP A 33 12.92 0.79 0.61
C ASP A 33 14.32 1.42 0.53
N ASP A 34 15.23 0.91 1.37
CA ASP A 34 16.63 1.35 1.55
C ASP A 34 17.55 0.76 0.46
N SER A 35 17.03 0.61 -0.77
CA SER A 35 17.86 0.40 -1.96
C SER A 35 18.30 1.76 -2.52
N ASP A 36 19.36 1.77 -3.35
CA ASP A 36 19.85 2.91 -4.15
C ASP A 36 18.74 3.46 -5.09
N ARG A 37 17.65 3.98 -4.52
CA ARG A 37 16.61 4.64 -5.27
C ARG A 37 17.18 5.97 -5.71
N PRO A 38 17.11 6.29 -7.01
CA PRO A 38 17.56 7.58 -7.48
C PRO A 38 16.79 8.66 -6.71
N ALA A 39 17.50 9.73 -6.33
CA ALA A 39 16.90 10.84 -5.59
C ALA A 39 15.66 11.40 -6.29
N GLU A 40 15.62 11.26 -7.62
CA GLU A 40 14.51 11.63 -8.47
C GLU A 40 14.05 10.44 -9.32
N THR A 41 12.73 10.28 -9.43
CA THR A 41 12.08 9.30 -10.29
C THR A 41 11.25 10.00 -11.36
N GLU A 42 11.32 9.49 -12.58
CA GLU A 42 10.48 9.89 -13.69
C GLU A 42 9.72 8.69 -14.25
N GLU A 43 8.43 8.89 -14.52
CA GLU A 43 7.53 7.88 -15.07
C GLU A 43 6.59 8.54 -16.08
N VAL A 44 6.39 7.91 -17.23
CA VAL A 44 5.40 8.28 -18.24
C VAL A 44 4.21 7.34 -18.12
N LEU A 45 3.02 7.91 -17.96
CA LEU A 45 1.75 7.19 -17.99
C LEU A 45 1.00 7.57 -19.26
N ARG A 46 0.60 6.58 -20.04
CA ARG A 46 -0.31 6.76 -21.18
C ARG A 46 -1.65 6.18 -20.82
N ILE A 47 -2.72 6.95 -21.08
CA ILE A 47 -4.08 6.52 -20.76
C ILE A 47 -4.99 6.70 -21.97
N TRP A 48 -5.82 5.68 -22.21
CA TRP A 48 -6.94 5.72 -23.14
C TRP A 48 -8.23 5.44 -22.37
N ARG A 49 -9.27 6.25 -22.61
CA ARG A 49 -10.58 6.09 -21.98
C ARG A 49 -11.69 6.20 -23.03
N ALA A 50 -12.50 5.16 -23.18
CA ALA A 50 -13.68 5.17 -24.05
C ALA A 50 -14.77 4.25 -23.50
N ALA A 51 -16.02 4.70 -23.46
CA ALA A 51 -17.20 3.85 -23.22
C ALA A 51 -17.07 2.84 -22.04
N GLY A 52 -16.60 3.29 -20.87
CA GLY A 52 -16.42 2.41 -19.69
C GLY A 52 -15.18 1.52 -19.73
N CYS A 53 -14.43 1.55 -20.83
CA CYS A 53 -13.11 0.95 -20.95
C CYS A 53 -12.00 1.96 -20.65
N VAL A 54 -10.98 1.50 -19.95
CA VAL A 54 -9.77 2.25 -19.65
C VAL A 54 -8.55 1.38 -19.93
N ARG A 55 -7.53 1.93 -20.58
CA ARG A 55 -6.20 1.33 -20.64
C ARG A 55 -5.18 2.29 -20.07
N GLU A 56 -4.23 1.77 -19.31
CA GLU A 56 -3.03 2.47 -18.91
C GLU A 56 -1.77 1.70 -19.28
N GLU A 57 -0.71 2.41 -19.64
CA GLU A 57 0.63 1.89 -19.91
C GLU A 57 1.67 2.77 -19.23
N ARG A 58 2.71 2.16 -18.67
CA ARG A 58 3.77 2.82 -17.92
C ARG A 58 5.12 2.61 -18.58
N GLU A 59 5.94 3.65 -18.54
CA GLU A 59 7.31 3.66 -19.04
C GLU A 59 8.19 4.47 -18.07
N GLY A 60 9.36 3.93 -17.74
CA GLY A 60 10.25 4.49 -16.73
C GLY A 60 9.79 4.25 -15.29
N GLY A 61 10.68 4.55 -14.35
CA GLY A 61 10.43 4.41 -12.92
C GLY A 61 10.23 2.96 -12.45
N PRO A 62 9.69 2.77 -11.24
CA PRO A 62 9.57 1.44 -10.60
C PRO A 62 8.54 0.50 -11.25
N ARG A 63 7.68 1.01 -12.13
CA ARG A 63 6.61 0.27 -12.80
C ARG A 63 6.82 0.21 -14.32
N ASP A 64 8.07 0.34 -14.77
CA ASP A 64 8.41 0.34 -16.19
C ASP A 64 7.85 -0.92 -16.89
N GLY A 65 7.23 -0.70 -18.06
CA GLY A 65 6.58 -1.74 -18.85
C GLY A 65 5.23 -2.22 -18.33
N ALA A 66 4.79 -1.85 -17.13
CA ALA A 66 3.51 -2.27 -16.59
C ALA A 66 2.33 -1.68 -17.39
N TYR A 67 1.26 -2.45 -17.54
CA TYR A 67 0.04 -1.97 -18.20
C TYR A 67 -1.20 -2.68 -17.65
N ALA A 68 -2.34 -2.00 -17.74
CA ALA A 68 -3.61 -2.54 -17.29
C ALA A 68 -4.76 -2.07 -18.18
N VAL A 69 -5.81 -2.88 -18.21
CA VAL A 69 -7.06 -2.62 -18.91
C VAL A 69 -8.21 -2.86 -17.95
N ARG A 70 -9.21 -1.99 -17.98
CA ARG A 70 -10.49 -2.16 -17.29
C ARG A 70 -11.60 -2.03 -18.32
N ASP A 71 -12.56 -2.94 -18.27
CA ASP A 71 -13.80 -2.91 -19.04
C ASP A 71 -14.96 -3.12 -18.08
N GLY A 72 -15.65 -2.02 -17.73
CA GLY A 72 -16.65 -2.00 -16.68
C GLY A 72 -16.04 -2.39 -15.32
N ASN A 73 -16.50 -3.51 -14.77
CA ASN A 73 -16.01 -4.08 -13.51
C ASN A 73 -14.88 -5.09 -13.70
N ALA A 74 -14.68 -5.60 -14.92
CA ALA A 74 -13.59 -6.52 -15.21
C ALA A 74 -12.30 -5.72 -15.43
N TRP A 75 -11.19 -6.25 -14.94
CA TRP A 75 -9.88 -5.66 -15.18
C TRP A 75 -8.82 -6.74 -15.35
N TRP A 76 -7.77 -6.37 -16.07
CA TRP A 76 -6.57 -7.14 -16.30
C TRP A 76 -5.37 -6.24 -16.10
N ALA A 77 -4.32 -6.75 -15.47
CA ALA A 77 -3.08 -6.03 -15.29
C ALA A 77 -1.89 -6.95 -15.53
N TRP A 78 -0.78 -6.33 -15.90
CA TRP A 78 0.50 -6.98 -16.00
C TRP A 78 1.60 -6.04 -15.49
N ASP A 79 2.49 -6.61 -14.69
CA ASP A 79 3.82 -6.09 -14.41
C ASP A 79 4.77 -7.29 -14.20
N ASP A 80 6.08 -7.06 -14.24
CA ASP A 80 7.07 -8.14 -14.14
C ASP A 80 7.00 -8.90 -12.80
N ARG A 81 6.69 -8.18 -11.71
CA ARG A 81 6.63 -8.71 -10.35
C ARG A 81 5.44 -9.64 -10.15
N ASN A 82 4.26 -9.24 -10.62
CA ASN A 82 2.99 -9.89 -10.38
C ASN A 82 2.59 -10.83 -11.53
N GLY A 83 3.14 -10.63 -12.73
CA GLY A 83 2.72 -11.25 -13.98
C GLY A 83 1.29 -10.86 -14.39
N ALA A 84 0.72 -11.58 -15.36
CA ALA A 84 -0.63 -11.28 -15.82
C ALA A 84 -1.69 -11.73 -14.79
N ASN A 85 -2.55 -10.81 -14.37
CA ASN A 85 -3.65 -11.11 -13.45
C ASN A 85 -4.95 -10.37 -13.83
N SER A 86 -6.08 -10.86 -13.32
CA SER A 86 -7.40 -10.31 -13.57
C SER A 86 -8.37 -10.63 -12.43
N ASN A 87 -9.45 -9.87 -12.31
CA ASN A 87 -10.56 -10.20 -11.41
C ASN A 87 -11.67 -11.03 -12.08
N GLN A 88 -11.44 -11.68 -13.22
CA GLN A 88 -12.51 -12.39 -13.92
C GLN A 88 -13.14 -13.52 -13.08
N GLY A 89 -12.43 -14.05 -12.08
CA GLY A 89 -12.96 -15.01 -11.11
C GLY A 89 -13.86 -14.41 -10.02
N ASP A 90 -13.75 -13.12 -9.75
CA ASP A 90 -14.54 -12.39 -8.74
C ASP A 90 -14.57 -10.88 -9.06
N LEU A 91 -15.64 -10.42 -9.71
CA LEU A 91 -15.79 -9.03 -10.12
C LEU A 91 -15.95 -8.04 -8.95
N THR A 92 -16.09 -8.51 -7.70
CA THR A 92 -16.11 -7.63 -6.52
C THR A 92 -14.71 -7.14 -6.15
N VAL A 93 -13.68 -7.80 -6.67
CA VAL A 93 -12.29 -7.41 -6.48
C VAL A 93 -11.98 -6.19 -7.35
N GLY A 94 -11.75 -5.06 -6.70
CA GLY A 94 -11.31 -3.82 -7.36
C GLY A 94 -9.81 -3.80 -7.66
N TYR A 95 -9.45 -3.01 -8.67
CA TYR A 95 -8.07 -2.59 -8.95
C TYR A 95 -8.11 -1.20 -9.58
N SER A 96 -7.17 -0.33 -9.21
CA SER A 96 -7.22 1.10 -9.50
C SER A 96 -6.77 1.45 -10.92
N VAL A 97 -7.32 0.81 -11.95
CA VAL A 97 -6.98 1.08 -13.36
C VAL A 97 -7.50 2.45 -13.78
N GLY A 98 -6.56 3.33 -14.14
CA GLY A 98 -6.80 4.68 -14.59
C GLY A 98 -7.05 5.70 -13.49
N GLU A 99 -7.14 5.30 -12.23
CA GLU A 99 -7.54 6.21 -11.15
C GLU A 99 -6.41 7.15 -10.68
N GLU A 100 -5.15 6.87 -11.03
CA GLU A 100 -3.98 7.66 -10.57
C GLU A 100 -3.98 9.12 -11.06
N VAL A 101 -4.63 9.40 -12.19
CA VAL A 101 -4.81 10.76 -12.72
C VAL A 101 -6.27 11.18 -12.76
N SER A 102 -7.13 10.53 -11.96
CA SER A 102 -8.55 10.86 -11.93
C SER A 102 -8.77 12.34 -11.61
N LEU A 103 -7.98 12.91 -10.69
CA LEU A 103 -8.03 14.34 -10.35
C LEU A 103 -7.49 15.24 -11.45
N MET A 104 -6.63 14.73 -12.33
CA MET A 104 -6.21 15.50 -13.51
C MET A 104 -7.35 15.63 -14.51
N LEU A 105 -8.18 14.59 -14.63
CA LEU A 105 -9.30 14.55 -15.58
C LEU A 105 -10.59 15.18 -15.02
N ASP A 106 -10.82 15.10 -13.71
CA ASP A 106 -11.91 15.78 -13.02
C ASP A 106 -11.37 16.45 -11.74
N PRO A 107 -10.95 17.74 -11.82
CA PRO A 107 -10.39 18.45 -10.68
C PRO A 107 -11.46 19.02 -9.74
N THR A 108 -12.76 18.73 -9.94
CA THR A 108 -13.85 19.25 -9.10
C THR A 108 -13.65 19.00 -7.60
N PRO A 109 -13.16 17.82 -7.14
CA PRO A 109 -12.91 17.58 -5.71
C PRO A 109 -11.94 18.58 -5.07
N LEU A 110 -11.03 19.17 -5.86
CA LEU A 110 -10.05 20.13 -5.36
C LEU A 110 -10.67 21.43 -4.85
N LEU A 111 -11.90 21.77 -5.27
CA LEU A 111 -12.63 22.93 -4.76
C LEU A 111 -12.85 22.86 -3.24
N GLY A 112 -13.03 21.64 -2.72
CA GLY A 112 -13.19 21.36 -1.30
C GLY A 112 -11.87 21.25 -0.54
N ALA A 113 -10.77 20.92 -1.22
CA ALA A 113 -9.45 20.66 -0.62
C ALA A 113 -8.53 21.89 -0.62
N LEU A 114 -8.65 22.79 -1.61
CA LEU A 114 -7.71 23.87 -1.87
C LEU A 114 -8.38 25.26 -1.83
N ARG A 115 -7.59 26.29 -1.50
CA ARG A 115 -7.89 27.70 -1.77
C ARG A 115 -7.05 28.15 -2.94
N PHE A 116 -7.68 28.78 -3.93
CA PHE A 116 -7.06 29.13 -5.19
C PHE A 116 -6.87 30.64 -5.32
N THR A 117 -5.72 31.02 -5.86
CA THR A 117 -5.40 32.37 -6.29
C THR A 117 -5.05 32.31 -7.78
N PRO A 118 -5.90 32.82 -8.68
CA PRO A 118 -5.56 32.89 -10.10
C PRO A 118 -4.31 33.75 -10.30
N THR A 119 -3.35 33.24 -11.08
CA THR A 119 -2.06 33.91 -11.32
C THR A 119 -1.86 34.32 -12.78
N GLY A 120 -2.66 33.78 -13.72
CA GLY A 120 -2.64 34.24 -15.10
C GLY A 120 -3.12 33.19 -16.09
N ARG A 121 -2.50 33.21 -17.27
CA ARG A 121 -2.72 32.26 -18.36
C ARG A 121 -1.40 31.61 -18.76
N GLY A 122 -1.48 30.41 -19.32
CA GLY A 122 -0.33 29.63 -19.76
C GLY A 122 -0.65 28.78 -20.98
N ARG A 123 0.27 27.88 -21.30
CA ARG A 123 0.08 26.88 -22.35
C ARG A 123 0.78 25.58 -21.97
N VAL A 124 0.06 24.46 -21.97
CA VAL A 124 0.57 23.10 -21.69
C VAL A 124 0.04 22.15 -22.75
N ALA A 125 0.88 21.22 -23.24
CA ALA A 125 0.51 20.29 -24.32
C ALA A 125 -0.11 20.97 -25.56
N GLY A 126 0.29 22.22 -25.86
CA GLY A 126 -0.26 23.02 -26.96
C GLY A 126 -1.65 23.61 -26.72
N ARG A 127 -2.20 23.49 -25.51
CA ARG A 127 -3.53 23.98 -25.11
C ARG A 127 -3.42 25.18 -24.17
N GLU A 128 -4.30 26.16 -24.33
CA GLU A 128 -4.36 27.35 -23.48
C GLU A 128 -4.83 26.96 -22.08
N THR A 129 -4.19 27.53 -21.05
CA THR A 129 -4.50 27.22 -19.64
C THR A 129 -4.77 28.47 -18.81
N MET A 130 -5.53 28.28 -17.72
CA MET A 130 -5.57 29.20 -16.59
C MET A 130 -4.59 28.72 -15.53
N THR A 131 -3.70 29.61 -15.09
CA THR A 131 -2.73 29.32 -14.03
C THR A 131 -3.32 29.71 -12.68
N ALA A 132 -3.17 28.86 -11.68
CA ALA A 132 -3.53 29.16 -10.31
C ALA A 132 -2.47 28.67 -9.32
N ASP A 133 -2.21 29.49 -8.31
CA ASP A 133 -1.56 29.06 -7.08
C ASP A 133 -2.63 28.56 -6.13
N ALA A 134 -2.36 27.46 -5.43
CA ALA A 134 -3.28 26.89 -4.47
C ALA A 134 -2.58 26.51 -3.17
N VAL A 135 -3.32 26.64 -2.06
CA VAL A 135 -2.88 26.20 -0.72
C VAL A 135 -3.91 25.26 -0.12
N PRO A 136 -3.50 24.22 0.63
CA PRO A 136 -4.42 23.38 1.39
C PRO A 136 -5.36 24.20 2.27
N ARG A 137 -6.63 23.83 2.30
CA ARG A 137 -7.56 24.33 3.31
C ARG A 137 -7.19 23.72 4.65
N LEU A 138 -7.02 24.57 5.66
CA LEU A 138 -6.84 24.14 7.05
C LEU A 138 -8.05 23.32 7.49
N ARG A 139 -7.78 22.25 8.25
CA ARG A 139 -8.80 21.41 8.89
C ARG A 139 -9.76 22.27 9.72
N ASP A 140 -11.04 22.03 9.55
CA ASP A 140 -12.09 22.39 10.52
C ASP A 140 -12.45 21.09 11.24
N GLU A 141 -12.67 21.12 12.56
CA GLU A 141 -13.03 19.96 13.39
C GLU A 141 -14.25 19.19 12.84
N ARG A 142 -15.07 19.86 12.02
CA ARG A 142 -16.28 19.32 11.39
C ARG A 142 -16.06 18.66 10.03
N ARG A 143 -14.85 18.65 9.48
CA ARG A 143 -14.57 18.09 8.15
C ARG A 143 -13.47 17.03 8.21
N PRO A 144 -13.69 15.84 7.59
CA PRO A 144 -12.63 14.86 7.41
C PRO A 144 -11.45 15.50 6.66
N SER A 145 -10.23 15.02 6.93
CA SER A 145 -9.02 15.56 6.30
C SER A 145 -9.13 15.39 4.77
N PRO A 146 -8.79 16.41 3.95
CA PRO A 146 -8.69 16.28 2.49
C PRO A 146 -7.47 15.45 2.04
N ALA A 147 -6.95 14.60 2.94
CA ALA A 147 -5.71 13.85 2.77
C ALA A 147 -5.80 12.87 1.59
N PHE A 148 -7.00 12.40 1.25
CA PHE A 148 -7.18 11.46 0.14
C PHE A 148 -7.08 12.17 -1.22
N GLU A 149 -7.72 13.32 -1.38
CA GLU A 149 -7.71 14.07 -2.64
C GLU A 149 -6.31 14.61 -2.95
N LEU A 150 -5.58 15.11 -1.94
CA LEU A 150 -4.22 15.63 -2.16
C LEU A 150 -3.19 14.52 -2.31
N HIS A 151 -3.54 13.25 -2.07
CA HIS A 151 -2.61 12.14 -2.20
C HIS A 151 -2.05 12.04 -3.63
N GLN A 152 -2.92 12.11 -4.65
CA GLN A 152 -2.51 12.00 -6.05
C GLN A 152 -1.64 13.18 -6.50
N LEU A 153 -1.82 14.37 -5.90
CA LEU A 153 -1.11 15.58 -6.31
C LEU A 153 0.26 15.75 -5.62
N GLY A 154 0.59 14.87 -4.66
CA GLY A 154 1.79 14.97 -3.83
C GLY A 154 1.44 15.36 -2.40
N SER A 155 1.31 14.36 -1.52
CA SER A 155 1.03 14.59 -0.10
C SER A 155 2.12 15.42 0.58
N GLY A 156 1.72 16.26 1.52
CA GLY A 156 2.64 17.10 2.31
C GLY A 156 2.98 18.46 1.70
N GLY A 157 2.50 18.76 0.50
CA GLY A 157 2.70 20.07 -0.12
C GLY A 157 1.96 21.19 0.62
N ASP A 158 2.66 22.29 0.88
CA ASP A 158 2.09 23.51 1.46
C ASP A 158 1.52 24.45 0.38
N ARG A 159 1.94 24.26 -0.87
CA ARG A 159 1.50 24.99 -2.06
C ARG A 159 1.46 24.06 -3.27
N TYR A 160 0.54 24.37 -4.18
CA TYR A 160 0.35 23.67 -5.44
C TYR A 160 0.25 24.70 -6.57
N GLY A 161 1.11 24.58 -7.58
CA GLY A 161 0.96 25.29 -8.85
C GLY A 161 0.10 24.46 -9.80
N LEU A 162 -0.95 25.06 -10.37
CA LEU A 162 -1.93 24.37 -11.21
C LEU A 162 -2.04 25.04 -12.58
N GLN A 163 -2.10 24.24 -13.64
CA GLN A 163 -2.45 24.66 -15.00
C GLN A 163 -3.73 23.95 -15.43
N VAL A 164 -4.84 24.68 -15.50
CA VAL A 164 -6.17 24.16 -15.86
C VAL A 164 -6.43 24.46 -17.33
N ASP A 165 -6.81 23.47 -18.14
CA ASP A 165 -7.22 23.66 -19.53
C ASP A 165 -8.37 24.66 -19.62
N ALA A 166 -8.20 25.72 -20.43
CA ALA A 166 -9.16 26.81 -20.51
C ALA A 166 -10.49 26.40 -21.18
N GLU A 167 -10.50 25.32 -21.96
CA GLU A 167 -11.67 24.85 -22.70
C GLU A 167 -12.40 23.71 -21.97
N ARG A 168 -11.67 22.71 -21.48
CA ARG A 168 -12.19 21.47 -20.91
C ARG A 168 -12.18 21.44 -19.39
N GLY A 169 -11.48 22.36 -18.73
CA GLY A 169 -11.43 22.45 -17.27
C GLY A 169 -10.63 21.33 -16.59
N VAL A 170 -9.93 20.48 -17.33
CA VAL A 170 -9.04 19.43 -16.79
C VAL A 170 -7.73 20.06 -16.32
N LEU A 171 -6.99 19.40 -15.42
CA LEU A 171 -5.61 19.80 -15.12
C LEU A 171 -4.67 19.24 -16.19
N LEU A 172 -3.80 20.11 -16.70
CA LEU A 172 -2.73 19.72 -17.60
C LEU A 172 -1.37 19.69 -16.89
N GLU A 173 -1.21 20.46 -15.81
CA GLU A 173 -0.03 20.39 -14.96
C GLU A 173 -0.36 20.67 -13.49
N VAL A 174 0.33 19.93 -12.62
CA VAL A 174 0.37 20.18 -11.17
C VAL A 174 1.81 20.08 -10.68
N VAL A 175 2.21 21.03 -9.84
CA VAL A 175 3.48 21.01 -9.12
C VAL A 175 3.20 21.18 -7.63
N ALA A 176 3.52 20.18 -6.83
CA ALA A 176 3.48 20.30 -5.37
C ALA A 176 4.83 20.79 -4.86
N THR A 177 4.78 21.82 -4.02
CA THR A 177 5.96 22.35 -3.34
C THR A 177 5.78 22.33 -1.83
N ARG A 178 6.90 22.28 -1.12
CA ARG A 178 6.97 22.51 0.32
C ARG A 178 8.18 23.37 0.63
N ASP A 179 8.01 24.39 1.47
CA ASP A 179 9.07 25.32 1.85
C ASP A 179 9.77 25.97 0.63
N GLY A 180 9.02 26.13 -0.46
CA GLY A 180 9.51 26.69 -1.73
C GLY A 180 10.18 25.69 -2.67
N GLU A 181 10.38 24.43 -2.27
CA GLU A 181 11.02 23.41 -3.09
C GLU A 181 10.01 22.45 -3.73
N PRO A 182 10.09 22.17 -5.05
CA PRO A 182 9.26 21.16 -5.69
C PRO A 182 9.72 19.75 -5.34
N PHE A 183 8.75 18.87 -5.13
CA PHE A 183 9.00 17.45 -4.84
C PHE A 183 8.11 16.49 -5.65
N HIS A 184 7.04 16.99 -6.26
CA HIS A 184 6.18 16.19 -7.12
C HIS A 184 5.67 17.06 -8.27
N ARG A 185 5.75 16.54 -9.50
CA ARG A 185 5.20 17.17 -10.69
C ARG A 185 4.49 16.17 -11.59
N ILE A 186 3.29 16.53 -12.03
CA ILE A 186 2.52 15.82 -13.04
C ILE A 186 2.32 16.79 -14.19
N THR A 187 2.84 16.47 -15.37
CA THR A 187 2.70 17.32 -16.57
C THR A 187 2.16 16.48 -17.72
N THR A 188 1.17 17.02 -18.41
CA THR A 188 0.61 16.46 -19.63
C THR A 188 1.49 16.83 -20.80
N GLU A 189 2.04 15.83 -21.48
CA GLU A 189 2.82 16.06 -22.71
C GLU A 189 1.93 16.13 -23.94
N ARG A 190 0.94 15.23 -24.01
CA ARG A 190 0.00 15.11 -25.13
C ARG A 190 -1.37 14.71 -24.58
N ILE A 191 -2.41 15.34 -25.10
CA ILE A 191 -3.79 15.01 -24.78
C ILE A 191 -4.68 15.26 -26.00
N ALA A 192 -5.63 14.37 -26.21
CA ALA A 192 -6.67 14.49 -27.21
C ALA A 192 -8.01 14.15 -26.57
N PHE A 193 -9.06 14.87 -26.97
CA PHE A 193 -10.42 14.68 -26.49
C PHE A 193 -11.31 14.36 -27.68
N ASP A 194 -12.34 13.55 -27.44
CA ASP A 194 -13.37 13.21 -28.43
C ASP A 194 -12.83 12.50 -29.70
N ASP A 195 -11.57 12.05 -29.67
CA ASP A 195 -10.96 11.27 -30.73
C ASP A 195 -11.31 9.78 -30.57
N PRO A 196 -11.79 9.10 -31.62
CA PRO A 196 -12.05 7.66 -31.57
C PRO A 196 -10.78 6.87 -31.21
N ILE A 197 -10.91 5.97 -30.24
CA ILE A 197 -9.84 5.03 -29.86
C ILE A 197 -10.08 3.71 -30.59
N ASP A 198 -9.03 3.19 -31.23
CA ASP A 198 -9.04 1.85 -31.83
C ASP A 198 -9.43 0.80 -30.76
N PRO A 199 -10.51 0.02 -30.96
CA PRO A 199 -10.91 -1.02 -30.01
C PRO A 199 -9.80 -2.04 -29.69
N GLU A 200 -8.90 -2.33 -30.64
CA GLU A 200 -7.77 -3.22 -30.39
C GLU A 200 -6.78 -2.63 -29.37
N ARG A 201 -6.66 -1.30 -29.30
CA ARG A 201 -5.85 -0.62 -28.27
C ARG A 201 -6.39 -0.90 -26.88
N LEU A 202 -7.69 -1.06 -26.71
CA LEU A 202 -8.33 -1.25 -25.41
C LEU A 202 -8.36 -2.71 -24.97
N ARG A 203 -7.85 -3.65 -25.76
CA ARG A 203 -7.76 -5.06 -25.36
C ARG A 203 -6.54 -5.32 -24.51
N PHE A 204 -6.72 -6.19 -23.52
CA PHE A 204 -5.61 -6.77 -22.80
C PHE A 204 -5.06 -7.96 -23.57
N VAL A 205 -3.75 -7.96 -23.84
CA VAL A 205 -3.04 -9.09 -24.44
C VAL A 205 -1.86 -9.38 -23.52
N PRO A 206 -1.86 -10.50 -22.77
CA PRO A 206 -0.73 -10.83 -21.90
C PRO A 206 0.54 -11.03 -22.74
N PRO A 207 1.74 -10.81 -22.17
CA PRO A 207 2.98 -11.10 -22.87
C PRO A 207 3.07 -12.58 -23.27
N ALA A 208 3.87 -12.89 -24.28
CA ALA A 208 4.01 -14.26 -24.77
C ALA A 208 4.45 -15.21 -23.64
N GLY A 209 3.69 -16.30 -23.45
CA GLY A 209 3.94 -17.28 -22.39
C GLY A 209 3.34 -16.94 -21.02
N GLU A 210 2.71 -15.78 -20.86
CA GLU A 210 2.00 -15.42 -19.63
C GLU A 210 0.55 -15.91 -19.65
N GLU A 211 0.18 -16.67 -18.62
CA GLU A 211 -1.21 -17.01 -18.34
C GLU A 211 -1.83 -15.97 -17.42
N VAL A 212 -3.04 -15.52 -17.75
CA VAL A 212 -3.82 -14.60 -16.90
C VAL A 212 -4.31 -15.37 -15.68
N ARG A 213 -3.85 -14.96 -14.49
CA ARG A 213 -4.24 -15.56 -13.21
C ARG A 213 -5.33 -14.74 -12.51
N SER A 214 -6.04 -15.35 -11.57
CA SER A 214 -6.97 -14.59 -10.71
C SER A 214 -6.18 -13.70 -9.75
N ALA A 215 -6.60 -12.44 -9.61
CA ALA A 215 -6.02 -11.40 -8.76
C ALA A 215 -5.91 -11.82 -7.29
N TRP A 216 -6.88 -12.61 -6.85
CA TRP A 216 -6.79 -13.35 -5.61
C TRP A 216 -6.57 -14.80 -5.97
N GLY A 217 -5.39 -15.30 -5.61
CA GLY A 217 -5.22 -16.71 -5.39
C GLY A 217 -6.08 -17.12 -4.21
N GLN A 218 -7.41 -17.22 -4.37
CA GLN A 218 -8.27 -17.96 -3.45
C GLN A 218 -7.74 -19.40 -3.24
N HIS A 219 -6.91 -19.88 -4.17
CA HIS A 219 -6.16 -21.13 -4.06
C HIS A 219 -4.87 -21.05 -3.22
N ARG A 220 -4.33 -19.87 -2.90
CA ARG A 220 -3.08 -19.70 -2.12
C ARG A 220 -3.33 -19.67 -0.62
N LEU A 221 -4.47 -19.11 -0.20
CA LEU A 221 -4.86 -19.03 1.20
C LEU A 221 -5.72 -20.24 1.56
N ARG A 222 -5.19 -21.11 2.41
CA ARG A 222 -5.91 -22.30 2.87
C ARG A 222 -6.17 -22.19 4.35
N HIS A 223 -7.44 -22.12 4.74
CA HIS A 223 -7.82 -22.35 6.13
C HIS A 223 -7.61 -23.82 6.45
N VAL A 224 -6.70 -24.10 7.37
CA VAL A 224 -6.26 -25.46 7.71
C VAL A 224 -6.31 -25.63 9.23
N PRO A 225 -6.50 -26.86 9.74
CA PRO A 225 -6.26 -27.13 11.15
C PRO A 225 -4.75 -27.07 11.45
N LEU A 226 -4.38 -26.79 12.72
CA LEU A 226 -2.98 -26.69 13.15
C LEU A 226 -2.08 -27.86 12.68
N PRO A 227 -2.51 -29.13 12.74
CA PRO A 227 -1.67 -30.26 12.32
C PRO A 227 -1.35 -30.23 10.82
N GLU A 228 -2.29 -29.75 10.00
CA GLU A 228 -2.06 -29.58 8.56
C GLU A 228 -1.16 -28.37 8.30
N ALA A 229 -1.30 -27.27 9.05
CA ALA A 229 -0.36 -26.14 8.98
C ALA A 229 1.08 -26.59 9.29
N GLN A 230 1.28 -27.44 10.30
CA GLN A 230 2.59 -28.00 10.64
C GLN A 230 3.17 -28.90 9.55
N GLN A 231 2.32 -29.61 8.80
CA GLN A 231 2.77 -30.48 7.69
C GLN A 231 3.12 -29.68 6.43
N LEU A 232 2.42 -28.57 6.18
CA LEU A 232 2.61 -27.74 4.99
C LEU A 232 3.74 -26.72 5.16
N ALA A 233 3.97 -26.21 6.37
CA ALA A 233 5.00 -25.22 6.63
C ALA A 233 6.41 -25.81 6.47
N PRO A 234 7.32 -25.16 5.72
CA PRO A 234 8.72 -25.59 5.62
C PRO A 234 9.56 -25.19 6.85
N PHE A 235 8.93 -24.74 7.93
CA PHE A 235 9.53 -24.25 9.17
C PHE A 235 8.71 -24.72 10.38
N THR A 236 9.24 -24.49 11.59
CA THR A 236 8.57 -24.89 12.83
C THR A 236 7.41 -23.96 13.15
N VAL A 237 6.17 -24.42 13.01
CA VAL A 237 5.01 -23.62 13.45
C VAL A 237 5.05 -23.46 14.97
N LEU A 238 5.02 -22.21 15.43
CA LEU A 238 5.03 -21.86 16.84
C LEU A 238 3.61 -21.49 17.32
N VAL A 239 3.27 -21.82 18.55
CA VAL A 239 1.99 -21.45 19.16
C VAL A 239 2.19 -21.06 20.62
N PRO A 240 1.32 -20.21 21.21
CA PRO A 240 1.34 -19.97 22.63
C PRO A 240 1.15 -21.28 23.41
N GLU A 241 1.95 -21.48 24.45
CA GLU A 241 1.84 -22.67 25.31
C GLU A 241 0.43 -22.83 25.91
N ARG A 242 -0.22 -21.71 26.22
CA ARG A 242 -1.60 -21.66 26.68
C ARG A 242 -2.30 -20.47 26.03
N ILE A 243 -3.52 -20.72 25.58
CA ILE A 243 -4.48 -19.67 25.25
C ILE A 243 -5.61 -19.69 26.29
N PRO A 244 -6.22 -18.54 26.60
CA PRO A 244 -7.39 -18.52 27.46
C PRO A 244 -8.50 -19.44 26.92
N ALA A 245 -9.30 -20.00 27.83
CA ALA A 245 -10.30 -21.02 27.46
C ALA A 245 -11.45 -20.47 26.60
N ASP A 246 -11.68 -19.17 26.69
CA ASP A 246 -12.65 -18.37 25.95
C ASP A 246 -12.06 -17.80 24.64
N TRP A 247 -10.88 -18.25 24.22
CA TRP A 247 -10.26 -17.81 22.98
C TRP A 247 -10.37 -18.87 21.88
N ARG A 248 -10.54 -18.40 20.65
CA ARG A 248 -10.56 -19.22 19.43
C ARG A 248 -9.36 -18.93 18.56
N SER A 249 -8.86 -19.96 17.89
CA SER A 249 -7.79 -19.85 16.91
C SER A 249 -8.28 -20.13 15.49
N ARG A 250 -7.69 -19.44 14.52
CA ARG A 250 -7.82 -19.70 13.09
C ARG A 250 -6.44 -19.72 12.46
N TYR A 251 -6.12 -20.82 11.78
CA TYR A 251 -4.86 -20.98 11.05
C TYR A 251 -5.11 -20.86 9.56
N THR A 252 -4.22 -20.14 8.89
CA THR A 252 -4.23 -20.00 7.44
C THR A 252 -2.82 -20.28 6.94
N PHE A 253 -2.69 -21.25 6.04
CA PHE A 253 -1.45 -21.48 5.32
C PHE A 253 -1.49 -20.69 4.01
N VAL A 254 -0.37 -20.05 3.69
CA VAL A 254 -0.14 -19.33 2.44
C VAL A 254 0.95 -20.04 1.68
N GLU A 255 0.60 -20.59 0.53
CA GLU A 255 1.54 -21.28 -0.36
C GLU A 255 2.59 -20.29 -0.92
N PRO A 256 3.87 -20.70 -1.05
CA PRO A 256 4.88 -19.86 -1.65
C PRO A 256 4.54 -19.59 -3.12
N SER A 257 4.97 -18.44 -3.63
CA SER A 257 4.71 -18.03 -5.00
C SER A 257 5.89 -17.29 -5.57
N GLN A 258 6.08 -17.45 -6.88
CA GLN A 258 7.06 -16.67 -7.64
C GLN A 258 6.53 -15.31 -8.08
N ARG A 259 5.20 -15.13 -8.19
CA ARG A 259 4.57 -13.91 -8.71
C ARG A 259 3.24 -13.55 -8.02
N PRO A 260 3.21 -12.52 -7.13
CA PRO A 260 4.40 -11.88 -6.56
C PRO A 260 5.27 -12.89 -5.80
N PRO A 261 6.60 -12.65 -5.75
CA PRO A 261 7.51 -13.44 -4.94
C PRO A 261 7.12 -13.32 -3.47
N HIS A 262 6.81 -14.44 -2.85
CA HIS A 262 6.66 -14.55 -1.39
C HIS A 262 6.95 -15.97 -0.93
N ALA A 263 7.56 -16.07 0.25
CA ALA A 263 7.79 -17.33 0.93
C ALA A 263 6.48 -17.94 1.45
N ALA A 264 6.54 -19.21 1.80
CA ALA A 264 5.43 -19.87 2.50
C ALA A 264 5.24 -19.21 3.86
N CYS A 265 4.00 -19.04 4.31
CA CYS A 265 3.74 -18.49 5.64
C CYS A 265 2.53 -19.11 6.33
N VAL A 266 2.53 -19.03 7.66
CA VAL A 266 1.40 -19.42 8.49
C VAL A 266 0.89 -18.19 9.22
N LEU A 267 -0.39 -17.87 9.01
CA LEU A 267 -1.09 -16.80 9.71
C LEU A 267 -1.97 -17.41 10.80
N ILE A 268 -1.75 -17.01 12.05
CA ILE A 268 -2.52 -17.49 13.19
C ILE A 268 -3.24 -16.31 13.82
N ASN A 269 -4.57 -16.38 13.84
CA ASN A 269 -5.40 -15.36 14.49
C ASN A 269 -6.03 -15.97 15.74
N TYR A 270 -5.80 -15.33 16.87
CA TYR A 270 -6.47 -15.60 18.13
C TYR A 270 -7.44 -14.48 18.45
N HIS A 271 -8.63 -14.82 18.93
CA HIS A 271 -9.62 -13.84 19.40
C HIS A 271 -10.44 -14.40 20.56
N SER A 272 -10.82 -13.54 21.50
CA SER A 272 -11.77 -13.88 22.55
C SER A 272 -13.17 -14.11 21.97
N ASP A 273 -13.98 -14.92 22.65
CA ASP A 273 -15.36 -15.24 22.27
C ASP A 273 -16.26 -13.99 22.26
N ASP A 274 -15.95 -13.00 23.09
CA ASP A 274 -16.63 -11.70 23.14
C ASP A 274 -16.09 -10.67 22.11
N GLY A 275 -15.00 -11.01 21.40
CA GLY A 275 -14.37 -10.18 20.38
C GLY A 275 -13.63 -8.95 20.91
N HIS A 276 -13.46 -8.81 22.23
CA HIS A 276 -12.77 -7.67 22.84
C HIS A 276 -11.25 -7.75 22.77
N GLU A 277 -10.69 -8.95 22.64
CA GLU A 277 -9.24 -9.16 22.55
C GLU A 277 -8.89 -9.97 21.31
N SER A 278 -7.81 -9.59 20.62
CA SER A 278 -7.30 -10.35 19.49
C SER A 278 -5.79 -10.22 19.34
N VAL A 279 -5.17 -11.28 18.80
CA VAL A 279 -3.73 -11.34 18.51
C VAL A 279 -3.52 -12.04 17.18
N SER A 280 -2.69 -11.45 16.33
CA SER A 280 -2.32 -12.02 15.03
C SER A 280 -0.84 -12.36 15.02
N LEU A 281 -0.50 -13.59 14.62
CA LEU A 281 0.85 -14.06 14.38
C LEU A 281 1.03 -14.28 12.88
N SER A 282 2.15 -13.82 12.35
CA SER A 282 2.63 -14.13 11.00
C SER A 282 3.96 -14.86 11.12
N GLU A 283 4.02 -16.09 10.64
CA GLU A 283 5.18 -16.96 10.78
C GLU A 283 5.78 -17.29 9.42
N TYR A 284 7.12 -17.22 9.36
CA TYR A 284 7.93 -17.49 8.17
C TYR A 284 9.16 -18.31 8.59
N ALA A 285 9.80 -18.98 7.63
CA ALA A 285 11.15 -19.46 7.87
C ALA A 285 12.07 -18.27 8.20
N ALA A 286 12.98 -18.44 9.15
CA ALA A 286 13.91 -17.38 9.54
C ALA A 286 14.77 -16.97 8.34
N GLY A 287 14.81 -15.67 8.02
CA GLY A 287 15.48 -15.12 6.85
C GLY A 287 14.64 -15.11 5.57
N GLU A 288 13.43 -15.66 5.59
CA GLU A 288 12.47 -15.60 4.46
C GLU A 288 11.29 -14.64 4.73
N GLN A 289 11.36 -13.85 5.82
CA GLN A 289 10.34 -12.85 6.09
C GLN A 289 10.26 -11.81 4.95
N PRO A 290 9.05 -11.32 4.63
CA PRO A 290 8.87 -10.24 3.66
C PRO A 290 9.69 -9.00 3.98
N ASP A 291 10.25 -8.34 2.96
CA ASP A 291 11.06 -7.11 3.07
C ASP A 291 10.40 -6.03 3.94
N GLN A 292 9.07 -5.94 3.93
CA GLN A 292 8.32 -5.02 4.78
C GLN A 292 8.65 -5.17 6.28
N TYR A 293 8.92 -6.39 6.76
CA TYR A 293 9.32 -6.63 8.15
C TYR A 293 10.75 -6.17 8.39
N ASP A 294 11.66 -6.45 7.46
CA ASP A 294 13.05 -6.00 7.58
C ASP A 294 13.17 -4.48 7.60
N LEU A 295 12.43 -3.79 6.73
CA LEU A 295 12.39 -2.33 6.70
C LEU A 295 11.82 -1.77 8.00
N MET A 296 10.72 -2.32 8.48
CA MET A 296 10.12 -1.94 9.76
C MET A 296 11.04 -2.20 10.96
N ILE A 297 11.82 -3.30 10.93
CA ILE A 297 12.78 -3.63 11.98
C ILE A 297 13.96 -2.66 11.98
N LYS A 298 14.46 -2.27 10.80
CA LYS A 298 15.62 -1.38 10.65
C LYS A 298 15.34 0.06 11.04
N HIS A 299 14.15 0.58 10.71
CA HIS A 299 13.88 2.02 10.80
C HIS A 299 13.13 2.45 12.07
N ASP A 300 12.57 1.51 12.81
CA ASP A 300 11.74 1.82 13.97
C ASP A 300 12.46 1.59 15.31
N GLU A 301 12.04 2.33 16.33
CA GLU A 301 12.55 2.17 17.68
C GLU A 301 11.94 0.93 18.36
N TRP A 302 12.68 -0.17 18.32
CA TRP A 302 12.32 -1.42 18.99
C TRP A 302 12.96 -1.51 20.38
N GLN A 303 12.14 -1.78 21.38
CA GLN A 303 12.61 -2.05 22.74
C GLN A 303 12.88 -3.54 22.91
N THR A 304 14.01 -3.91 23.49
CA THR A 304 14.24 -5.28 23.94
C THR A 304 13.56 -5.47 25.29
N ILE A 305 12.61 -6.40 25.35
CA ILE A 305 11.95 -6.83 26.57
C ILE A 305 12.34 -8.28 26.82
N THR A 306 13.11 -8.51 27.90
CA THR A 306 13.43 -9.88 28.32
C THR A 306 12.28 -10.47 29.14
N ARG A 307 11.78 -11.62 28.71
CA ARG A 307 10.73 -12.41 29.39
C ARG A 307 11.13 -13.88 29.42
N ASN A 308 11.10 -14.50 30.60
CA ASN A 308 11.47 -15.92 30.76
C ASN A 308 12.84 -16.29 30.14
N GLY A 309 13.82 -15.39 30.22
CA GLY A 309 15.15 -15.58 29.64
C GLY A 309 15.22 -15.45 28.12
N THR A 310 14.14 -15.01 27.47
CA THR A 310 14.06 -14.73 26.03
C THR A 310 13.99 -13.23 25.80
N ASP A 311 14.85 -12.74 24.91
CA ASP A 311 14.77 -11.36 24.44
C ASP A 311 13.76 -11.25 23.30
N VAL A 312 12.74 -10.41 23.52
CA VAL A 312 11.72 -10.10 22.51
C VAL A 312 11.84 -8.64 22.14
N ARG A 313 11.72 -8.35 20.85
CA ARG A 313 11.69 -6.98 20.35
C ARG A 313 10.24 -6.54 20.28
N ALA A 314 9.88 -5.47 20.99
CA ALA A 314 8.50 -5.00 21.07
C ALA A 314 8.39 -3.47 20.97
N ARG A 315 7.21 -3.00 20.55
CA ARG A 315 6.83 -1.59 20.44
C ARG A 315 5.31 -1.42 20.41
N ALA A 316 4.83 -0.17 20.44
CA ALA A 316 3.41 0.16 20.32
C ALA A 316 3.15 1.42 19.45
N PRO A 317 3.46 1.39 18.14
CA PRO A 317 3.21 2.51 17.25
C PRO A 317 1.70 2.78 17.10
N GLY A 318 1.28 4.04 17.30
CA GLY A 318 -0.09 4.47 16.98
C GLY A 318 -1.21 3.70 17.70
N GLY A 319 -0.92 3.10 18.86
CA GLY A 319 -1.88 2.33 19.65
C GLY A 319 -1.97 0.84 19.32
N GLN A 320 -1.30 0.37 18.26
CA GLN A 320 -1.17 -1.06 17.98
C GLN A 320 0.13 -1.59 18.56
N ALA A 321 0.05 -2.58 19.46
CA ALA A 321 1.23 -3.26 19.98
C ALA A 321 1.77 -4.24 18.93
N GLN A 322 3.10 -4.33 18.85
CA GLN A 322 3.81 -5.21 17.94
C GLN A 322 5.00 -5.83 18.66
N ALA A 323 5.30 -7.10 18.35
CA ALA A 323 6.48 -7.80 18.83
C ALA A 323 7.02 -8.75 17.75
N TYR A 324 8.31 -9.04 17.77
CA TYR A 324 8.86 -10.12 16.95
C TYR A 324 9.96 -10.91 17.67
N ILE A 325 10.13 -12.15 17.23
CA ILE A 325 11.14 -13.09 17.72
C ILE A 325 11.56 -14.03 16.58
N GLU A 326 12.81 -14.47 16.61
CA GLU A 326 13.28 -15.63 15.86
C GLU A 326 13.54 -16.79 16.82
N ARG A 327 12.93 -17.95 16.56
CA ARG A 327 13.05 -19.15 17.40
C ARG A 327 12.84 -20.39 16.54
N ASP A 328 13.63 -21.44 16.78
CA ASP A 328 13.49 -22.75 16.13
C ASP A 328 13.43 -22.66 14.58
N GLY A 329 14.26 -21.78 14.00
CA GLY A 329 14.32 -21.54 12.55
C GLY A 329 13.12 -20.78 11.99
N THR A 330 12.33 -20.12 12.84
CA THR A 330 11.08 -19.45 12.48
C THR A 330 11.12 -18.00 12.93
N PHE A 331 10.84 -17.09 12.01
CA PHE A 331 10.55 -15.70 12.31
C PHE A 331 9.07 -15.55 12.63
N VAL A 332 8.73 -14.97 13.78
CA VAL A 332 7.35 -14.71 14.19
C VAL A 332 7.16 -13.22 14.42
N PHE A 333 6.23 -12.64 13.68
CA PHE A 333 5.72 -11.29 13.93
C PHE A 333 4.36 -11.36 14.61
N VAL A 334 4.21 -10.66 15.73
CA VAL A 334 3.01 -10.63 16.55
C VAL A 334 2.45 -9.22 16.59
N SER A 335 1.15 -9.05 16.38
CA SER A 335 0.46 -7.77 16.47
C SER A 335 -0.88 -7.87 17.20
N SER A 336 -1.28 -6.79 17.87
CA SER A 336 -2.55 -6.68 18.57
C SER A 336 -2.93 -5.21 18.76
N ASP A 337 -4.21 -4.89 18.53
CA ASP A 337 -4.79 -3.58 18.85
C ASP A 337 -5.33 -3.52 20.30
N THR A 338 -5.35 -4.66 21.00
CA THR A 338 -6.03 -4.82 22.29
C THR A 338 -5.07 -5.14 23.43
N LEU A 339 -3.89 -5.70 23.12
CA LEU A 339 -2.84 -5.99 24.09
C LEU A 339 -1.76 -4.91 24.08
N THR A 340 -1.07 -4.74 25.21
CA THR A 340 0.11 -3.87 25.31
C THR A 340 1.36 -4.54 24.73
N ALA A 341 2.39 -3.74 24.41
CA ALA A 341 3.69 -4.25 23.96
C ALA A 341 4.31 -5.23 24.97
N GLU A 342 4.13 -5.00 26.27
CA GLU A 342 4.63 -5.89 27.32
C GLU A 342 3.89 -7.23 27.37
N GLN A 343 2.56 -7.22 27.17
CA GLN A 343 1.75 -8.42 27.07
C GLN A 343 2.11 -9.23 25.83
N LEU A 344 2.28 -8.56 24.68
CA LEU A 344 2.75 -9.21 23.45
C LEU A 344 4.15 -9.79 23.59
N ALA A 345 5.07 -9.08 24.25
CA ALA A 345 6.40 -9.61 24.52
C ALA A 345 6.35 -10.87 25.41
N GLY A 346 5.46 -10.89 26.40
CA GLY A 346 5.21 -12.08 27.22
C GLY A 346 4.68 -13.27 26.39
N LEU A 347 3.72 -13.02 25.50
CA LEU A 347 3.15 -14.04 24.60
C LEU A 347 4.22 -14.57 23.64
N ALA A 348 4.95 -13.69 22.96
CA ALA A 348 6.01 -14.04 22.02
C ALA A 348 7.14 -14.85 22.67
N ALA A 349 7.57 -14.47 23.89
CA ALA A 349 8.57 -15.22 24.63
C ALA A 349 8.11 -16.64 25.02
N GLY A 350 6.80 -16.83 25.21
CA GLY A 350 6.16 -18.10 25.57
C GLY A 350 5.79 -19.01 24.39
N LEU A 351 6.08 -18.62 23.15
CA LEU A 351 5.79 -19.43 21.97
C LEU A 351 6.58 -20.74 21.96
N LYS A 352 5.94 -21.86 21.67
CA LYS A 352 6.58 -23.18 21.60
C LYS A 352 6.24 -23.86 20.28
N PRO A 353 7.07 -24.82 19.82
CA PRO A 353 6.70 -25.69 18.71
C PRO A 353 5.32 -26.28 18.95
N ALA A 354 4.47 -26.19 17.93
CA ALA A 354 3.13 -26.74 17.98
C ALA A 354 3.17 -28.24 18.33
N PRO A 355 2.25 -28.73 19.19
CA PRO A 355 2.29 -30.11 19.66
C PRO A 355 2.13 -31.08 18.49
N ASN A 356 3.01 -32.08 18.41
CA ASN A 356 2.90 -33.12 17.39
C ASN A 356 1.61 -33.94 17.60
N THR A 357 0.76 -34.01 16.59
CA THR A 357 -0.45 -34.86 16.61
C THR A 357 -0.18 -36.35 16.52
N SER A 358 1.08 -36.77 16.37
CA SER A 358 1.47 -38.18 16.37
C SER A 358 1.50 -38.81 17.78
N SER A 359 1.12 -38.06 18.80
CA SER A 359 1.05 -38.50 20.20
C SER A 359 -0.30 -38.16 20.81
N VAL A 360 -1.34 -38.85 20.34
CA VAL A 360 -2.57 -39.12 21.10
C VAL A 360 -2.80 -40.62 21.10
#